data_AF-A0A1I2TSW4-F1
#
_entry.id   AF-A0A1I2TSW4-F1
#
_cell.length_a   1.000
_cell.length_b   1.000
_cell.length_c   1.000
_cell.angle_alpha   90.00
_cell.angle_beta   90.00
_cell.angle_gamma   90.00
#
_symmetry.space_group_name_H-M   'P 1'
#
loop_
_entity.id
_entity.type
_entity.pdbx_description
1 polymer ?
#
loop_
_entity_poly.entity_id
_entity_poly.type
_entity_poly.pdbx_seq_one_letter_code
_entity_poly.pdbx_strand_id
1 'polypeptide(L)'
;MVDSGDQARAFAQKMAPLPAFHATHVSHKHVEAYRIAAVECLRDGSGTVTLECGLVVGAPLGFATRGVPSAGDYLVRYEPTDTHPQGYLSHSPRAVFEAGYVAASRQPDGTGAPALTRDEADAVVERSTAPRVTADSITAKIAGSKFFRDGVLTICIITMRNGFTHIGKSACASPENYDQAAGERYAYDDAFRQAWAFEAYLLRETLTASAAERRGQDVTVEAPPSATQDTRSRGEPRAPRFDDRLPGGRPHP
;
A
#
# COMPACT_ATOMS: atom_id res chain seq x y z
N MET A 1 52.67 -22.36 -20.96
CA MET A 1 52.54 -21.07 -20.25
C MET A 1 51.44 -20.31 -20.95
N VAL A 2 50.23 -20.32 -20.40
CA VAL A 2 49.13 -19.49 -20.92
C VAL A 2 49.42 -18.07 -20.45
N ASP A 3 49.55 -17.16 -21.41
CA ASP A 3 49.97 -15.77 -21.20
C ASP A 3 48.98 -15.03 -20.29
N SER A 4 49.49 -14.35 -19.25
CA SER A 4 48.69 -13.57 -18.30
C SER A 4 47.86 -12.47 -18.99
N GLY A 5 48.25 -12.06 -20.20
CA GLY A 5 47.49 -11.12 -21.03
C GLY A 5 46.19 -11.68 -21.63
N ASP A 6 46.15 -12.98 -21.94
CA ASP A 6 44.96 -13.63 -22.52
C ASP A 6 43.90 -13.96 -21.46
N GLN A 7 44.32 -14.27 -20.24
CA GLN A 7 43.38 -14.35 -19.11
C GLN A 7 42.74 -12.98 -18.87
N ALA A 8 43.53 -11.90 -18.77
CA ALA A 8 42.99 -10.55 -18.52
C ALA A 8 41.99 -10.07 -19.59
N ARG A 9 42.22 -10.41 -20.88
CA ARG A 9 41.29 -10.11 -21.98
C ARG A 9 40.01 -10.95 -21.93
N ALA A 10 40.11 -12.24 -21.61
CA ALA A 10 38.94 -13.10 -21.40
C ALA A 10 38.12 -12.68 -20.15
N PHE A 11 38.79 -12.16 -19.12
CA PHE A 11 38.18 -11.59 -17.91
C PHE A 11 37.38 -10.31 -18.20
N ALA A 12 37.92 -9.40 -19.03
CA ALA A 12 37.25 -8.15 -19.40
C ALA A 12 36.01 -8.38 -20.30
N GLN A 13 36.00 -9.45 -21.10
CA GLN A 13 34.94 -9.74 -22.07
C GLN A 13 33.63 -10.26 -21.44
N LYS A 14 33.60 -10.50 -20.12
CA LYS A 14 32.45 -11.04 -19.39
C LYS A 14 31.74 -10.03 -18.49
N MET A 15 32.21 -8.78 -18.44
CA MET A 15 31.67 -7.73 -17.56
C MET A 15 30.73 -6.82 -18.33
N ALA A 16 29.44 -6.87 -18.00
CA ALA A 16 28.45 -5.94 -18.53
C ALA A 16 28.29 -4.76 -17.55
N PRO A 17 28.17 -3.51 -18.05
CA PRO A 17 27.92 -2.37 -17.20
C PRO A 17 26.57 -2.53 -16.50
N LEU A 18 26.49 -2.08 -15.25
CA LEU A 18 25.23 -2.02 -14.53
C LEU A 18 24.25 -1.08 -15.29
N PRO A 19 22.94 -1.38 -15.28
CA PRO A 19 21.94 -0.52 -15.89
C PRO A 19 21.90 0.86 -15.21
N ALA A 20 21.13 1.78 -15.79
CA ALA A 20 20.87 3.08 -15.16
C ALA A 20 20.39 2.88 -13.71
N PHE A 21 20.93 3.69 -12.79
CA PHE A 21 20.65 3.52 -11.36
C PHE A 21 19.15 3.70 -11.09
N HIS A 22 18.54 2.70 -10.46
CA HIS A 22 17.18 2.79 -9.95
C HIS A 22 17.12 2.31 -8.50
N ALA A 23 16.68 3.18 -7.59
CA ALA A 23 16.60 2.83 -6.17
C ALA A 23 15.62 1.67 -5.93
N THR A 24 16.13 0.59 -5.36
CA THR A 24 15.32 -0.59 -4.99
C THR A 24 15.04 -0.63 -3.49
N HIS A 25 15.93 -0.03 -2.68
CA HIS A 25 15.84 -0.02 -1.23
C HIS A 25 16.29 1.34 -0.66
N VAL A 26 15.82 1.64 0.54
CA VAL A 26 16.15 2.86 1.28
C VAL A 26 16.54 2.49 2.72
N SER A 27 17.57 3.15 3.24
CA SER A 27 17.84 3.23 4.69
C SER A 27 17.89 4.71 5.10
N HIS A 28 19.09 5.28 5.18
CA HIS A 28 19.36 6.72 5.19
C HIS A 28 19.90 7.23 3.83
N LYS A 29 20.10 6.31 2.87
CA LYS A 29 20.51 6.56 1.48
C LYS A 29 19.69 5.68 0.54
N HIS A 30 19.53 6.13 -0.71
CA HIS A 30 18.97 5.29 -1.77
C HIS A 30 20.02 4.30 -2.27
N VAL A 31 19.60 3.05 -2.40
CA VAL A 31 20.46 1.99 -2.91
C VAL A 31 19.74 1.10 -3.92
N GLU A 32 20.52 0.59 -4.85
CA GLU A 32 20.15 -0.49 -5.74
C GLU A 32 20.84 -1.77 -5.23
N ALA A 33 20.07 -2.82 -4.99
CA ALA A 33 20.59 -4.03 -4.35
C ALA A 33 20.29 -5.28 -5.20
N TYR A 34 21.32 -6.10 -5.39
CA TYR A 34 21.27 -7.30 -6.20
C TYR A 34 21.70 -8.51 -5.34
N ARG A 35 20.97 -9.62 -5.44
CA ARG A 35 21.40 -10.87 -4.79
C ARG A 35 22.59 -11.47 -5.53
N ILE A 36 23.59 -11.87 -4.76
CA ILE A 36 24.81 -12.51 -5.22
C ILE A 36 24.53 -14.00 -5.41
N ALA A 37 24.77 -14.51 -6.61
CA ALA A 37 24.76 -15.95 -6.89
C ALA A 37 26.13 -16.59 -6.63
N ALA A 38 27.21 -15.93 -7.03
CA ALA A 38 28.58 -16.40 -6.83
C ALA A 38 29.58 -15.24 -6.83
N VAL A 39 30.72 -15.43 -6.19
CA VAL A 39 31.83 -14.46 -6.17
C VAL A 39 33.14 -15.18 -6.47
N GLU A 40 33.89 -14.64 -7.42
CA GLU A 40 35.24 -15.09 -7.74
C GLU A 40 36.22 -13.97 -7.42
N CYS A 41 36.97 -14.12 -6.32
CA CYS A 41 37.99 -13.14 -5.92
C CYS A 41 39.38 -13.57 -6.43
N LEU A 42 40.08 -12.65 -7.07
CA LEU A 42 41.48 -12.76 -7.44
C LEU A 42 42.39 -12.43 -6.24
N ARG A 43 43.65 -12.87 -6.31
CA ARG A 43 44.63 -12.69 -5.22
C ARG A 43 44.99 -11.23 -4.93
N ASP A 44 44.75 -10.34 -5.90
CA ASP A 44 44.98 -8.90 -5.77
C ASP A 44 43.82 -8.15 -5.08
N GLY A 45 42.75 -8.87 -4.69
CA GLY A 45 41.58 -8.30 -4.03
C GLY A 45 40.50 -7.80 -5.00
N SER A 46 40.73 -7.84 -6.31
CA SER A 46 39.70 -7.64 -7.32
C SER A 46 38.91 -8.94 -7.54
N GLY A 47 37.76 -8.88 -8.20
CA GLY A 47 36.99 -10.09 -8.46
C GLY A 47 35.81 -9.88 -9.40
N THR A 48 35.03 -10.91 -9.60
CA THR A 48 33.74 -10.84 -10.28
C THR A 48 32.63 -11.31 -9.35
N VAL A 49 31.48 -10.64 -9.44
CA VAL A 49 30.26 -11.00 -8.72
C VAL A 49 29.24 -11.40 -9.78
N THR A 50 28.83 -12.66 -9.74
CA THR A 50 27.68 -13.14 -10.52
C THR A 50 26.41 -12.90 -9.72
N LEU A 51 25.46 -12.20 -10.30
CA LEU A 51 24.17 -11.88 -9.70
C LEU A 51 23.13 -12.94 -10.06
N GLU A 52 22.11 -13.13 -9.23
CA GLU A 52 21.01 -14.08 -9.50
C GLU A 52 20.23 -13.75 -10.79
N CYS A 53 20.26 -12.48 -11.23
CA CYS A 53 19.69 -12.06 -12.52
C CYS A 53 20.56 -12.45 -13.74
N GLY A 54 21.67 -13.15 -13.53
CA GLY A 54 22.60 -13.61 -14.58
C GLY A 54 23.66 -12.59 -15.00
N LEU A 55 23.60 -11.37 -14.46
CA LEU A 55 24.58 -10.32 -14.74
C LEU A 55 25.90 -10.58 -13.97
N VAL A 56 27.03 -10.38 -14.64
CA VAL A 56 28.36 -10.48 -14.02
C VAL A 56 28.97 -9.08 -13.93
N VAL A 57 29.30 -8.67 -12.70
CA VAL A 57 29.79 -7.33 -12.37
C VAL A 57 31.21 -7.43 -11.84
N GLY A 58 32.08 -6.49 -12.21
CA GLY A 58 33.41 -6.37 -11.61
C GLY A 58 33.32 -5.89 -10.16
N ALA A 59 33.97 -6.60 -9.26
CA ALA A 59 34.03 -6.26 -7.86
C ALA A 59 35.22 -5.31 -7.63
N PRO A 60 34.98 -4.04 -7.23
CA PRO A 60 36.08 -3.10 -6.99
C PRO A 60 36.85 -3.47 -5.73
N LEU A 61 38.10 -3.03 -5.66
CA LEU A 61 38.94 -3.19 -4.46
C LEU A 61 38.22 -2.60 -3.23
N GLY A 62 38.10 -3.39 -2.16
CA GLY A 62 37.45 -2.98 -0.93
C GLY A 62 35.91 -3.11 -0.89
N PHE A 63 35.27 -3.65 -1.93
CA PHE A 63 33.81 -3.89 -1.89
C PHE A 63 33.42 -4.87 -0.75
N ALA A 64 34.31 -5.81 -0.42
CA ALA A 64 34.18 -6.83 0.62
C ALA A 64 34.68 -6.38 2.02
N THR A 65 34.75 -5.08 2.29
CA THR A 65 35.24 -4.56 3.59
C THR A 65 34.42 -5.00 4.79
N ARG A 66 33.17 -5.45 4.58
CA ARG A 66 32.22 -5.86 5.63
C ARG A 66 32.17 -7.36 5.88
N GLY A 67 33.07 -8.14 5.28
CA GLY A 67 33.14 -9.58 5.43
C GLY A 67 33.35 -10.30 4.10
N VAL A 68 33.53 -11.61 4.15
CA VAL A 68 33.71 -12.43 2.93
C VAL A 68 32.36 -12.56 2.22
N PRO A 69 32.22 -12.07 0.98
CA PRO A 69 30.98 -12.16 0.23
C PRO A 69 30.61 -13.61 -0.06
N SER A 70 29.36 -13.97 0.20
CA SER A 70 28.85 -15.31 -0.02
C SER A 70 27.61 -15.30 -0.93
N ALA A 71 27.29 -16.45 -1.51
CA ALA A 71 26.03 -16.61 -2.24
C ALA A 71 24.83 -16.31 -1.33
N GLY A 72 23.86 -15.56 -1.84
CA GLY A 72 22.68 -15.09 -1.12
C GLY A 72 22.83 -13.73 -0.43
N ASP A 73 24.06 -13.20 -0.31
CA ASP A 73 24.31 -11.83 0.16
C ASP A 73 23.94 -10.78 -0.90
N TYR A 74 24.07 -9.50 -0.55
CA TYR A 74 23.75 -8.40 -1.45
C TYR A 74 25.00 -7.68 -1.96
N LEU A 75 25.02 -7.45 -3.28
CA LEU A 75 25.77 -6.36 -3.88
C LEU A 75 24.90 -5.11 -3.83
N VAL A 76 25.39 -4.07 -3.16
CA VAL A 76 24.69 -2.81 -2.91
C VAL A 76 25.40 -1.70 -3.66
N ARG A 77 24.69 -1.09 -4.62
CA ARG A 77 25.11 0.12 -5.30
C ARG A 77 24.44 1.31 -4.65
N TYR A 78 25.25 2.23 -4.14
CA TYR A 78 24.76 3.51 -3.64
C TYR A 78 24.50 4.48 -4.79
N GLU A 79 23.56 5.41 -4.55
CA GLU A 79 23.22 6.48 -5.48
C GLU A 79 24.47 7.20 -6.04
N PRO A 80 24.52 7.47 -7.36
CA PRO A 80 25.60 8.23 -7.96
C PRO A 80 25.82 9.59 -7.31
N THR A 81 27.08 9.98 -7.16
CA THR A 81 27.51 11.29 -6.66
C THR A 81 28.54 11.90 -7.60
N ASP A 82 28.87 13.19 -7.45
CA ASP A 82 29.92 13.84 -8.24
C ASP A 82 31.27 13.13 -8.17
N THR A 83 31.56 12.49 -7.03
CA THR A 83 32.78 11.69 -6.81
C THR A 83 32.67 10.26 -7.34
N HIS A 84 31.46 9.73 -7.50
CA HIS A 84 31.18 8.37 -7.96
C HIS A 84 30.01 8.41 -8.97
N PRO A 85 30.26 8.81 -10.22
CA PRO A 85 29.20 9.06 -11.20
C PRO A 85 28.43 7.79 -11.62
N GLN A 86 28.96 6.59 -11.32
CA GLN A 86 28.25 5.33 -11.53
C GLN A 86 27.65 4.74 -10.24
N GLY A 87 27.79 5.45 -9.10
CA GLY A 87 27.51 4.92 -7.78
C GLY A 87 28.68 4.12 -7.22
N TYR A 88 28.72 3.98 -5.89
CA TYR A 88 29.73 3.18 -5.20
C TYR A 88 29.17 1.79 -4.85
N LEU A 89 29.96 0.74 -5.07
CA LEU A 89 29.56 -0.65 -4.79
C LEU A 89 30.10 -1.13 -3.44
N SER A 90 29.25 -1.78 -2.65
CA SER A 90 29.58 -2.42 -1.39
C SER A 90 28.91 -3.79 -1.28
N HIS A 91 29.55 -4.72 -0.60
CA HIS A 91 28.91 -5.94 -0.12
C HIS A 91 28.15 -5.66 1.18
N SER A 92 27.01 -6.34 1.36
CA SER A 92 26.31 -6.43 2.64
C SER A 92 25.84 -7.86 2.88
N PRO A 93 26.15 -8.46 4.05
CA PRO A 93 25.56 -9.72 4.45
C PRO A 93 24.03 -9.66 4.40
N ARG A 94 23.38 -10.76 3.99
CA ARG A 94 21.92 -10.81 3.84
C ARG A 94 21.17 -10.30 5.06
N ALA A 95 21.49 -10.84 6.23
CA ALA A 95 20.79 -10.50 7.47
C ALA A 95 20.93 -9.02 7.84
N VAL A 96 22.11 -8.42 7.59
CA VAL A 96 22.38 -7.00 7.85
C VAL A 96 21.60 -6.13 6.87
N PHE A 97 21.54 -6.54 5.60
CA PHE A 97 20.80 -5.80 4.58
C PHE A 97 19.30 -5.83 4.87
N GLU A 98 18.72 -7.01 5.06
CA GLU A 98 17.28 -7.18 5.29
C GLU A 98 16.81 -6.53 6.61
N ALA A 99 17.70 -6.37 7.60
CA ALA A 99 17.40 -5.65 8.85
C ALA A 99 17.52 -4.11 8.74
N GLY A 100 18.40 -3.62 7.87
CA GLY A 100 18.76 -2.19 7.80
C GLY A 100 18.15 -1.43 6.62
N TYR A 101 17.61 -2.13 5.63
CA TYR A 101 17.08 -1.55 4.40
C TYR A 101 15.63 -1.99 4.18
N VAL A 102 14.79 -1.01 3.87
CA VAL A 102 13.40 -1.25 3.45
C VAL A 102 13.30 -1.16 1.94
N ALA A 103 12.41 -1.93 1.33
CA ALA A 103 12.12 -1.78 -0.10
C ALA A 103 11.72 -0.33 -0.36
N ALA A 104 12.36 0.31 -1.34
CA ALA A 104 11.96 1.63 -1.77
C ALA A 104 10.51 1.51 -2.23
N SER A 105 9.62 2.37 -1.72
CA SER A 105 8.35 2.59 -2.41
C SER A 105 8.71 2.89 -3.86
N ARG A 106 8.16 2.13 -4.82
CA ARG A 106 8.38 2.43 -6.24
C ARG A 106 8.08 3.91 -6.41
N GLN A 107 9.11 4.72 -6.65
CA GLN A 107 8.93 6.15 -6.80
C GLN A 107 8.21 6.36 -8.13
N PRO A 108 7.27 7.32 -8.22
CA PRO A 108 6.78 7.73 -9.52
C PRO A 108 8.00 8.12 -10.37
N ASP A 109 8.00 7.72 -11.64
CA ASP A 109 9.10 7.84 -12.62
C ASP A 109 9.43 9.30 -13.01
N GLY A 110 9.13 10.26 -12.15
CA GLY A 110 9.25 11.70 -12.41
C GLY A 110 8.12 12.28 -13.27
N THR A 111 7.27 11.46 -13.90
CA THR A 111 6.15 11.94 -14.74
C THR A 111 4.93 12.40 -13.94
N GLY A 112 4.91 12.11 -12.63
CA GLY A 112 3.74 12.31 -11.77
C GLY A 112 2.68 11.22 -11.90
N ALA A 113 2.88 10.21 -12.76
CA ALA A 113 2.03 9.03 -12.82
C ALA A 113 2.25 8.10 -11.61
N PRO A 114 1.23 7.35 -11.16
CA PRO A 114 1.40 6.31 -10.14
C PRO A 114 2.46 5.29 -10.55
N ALA A 115 3.29 4.87 -9.58
CA ALA A 115 4.39 3.94 -9.83
C ALA A 115 3.95 2.49 -10.08
N LEU A 116 2.67 2.19 -9.88
CA LEU A 116 2.04 0.92 -10.25
C LEU A 116 1.02 1.20 -11.33
N THR A 117 0.99 0.32 -12.34
CA THR A 117 -0.17 0.21 -13.21
C THR A 117 -1.41 -0.18 -12.41
N ARG A 118 -2.59 0.04 -12.99
CA ARG A 118 -3.86 -0.31 -12.34
C ARG A 118 -3.90 -1.81 -11.97
N ASP A 119 -3.52 -2.67 -12.90
CA ASP A 119 -3.54 -4.12 -12.72
C ASP A 119 -2.56 -4.59 -11.63
N GLU A 120 -1.37 -3.98 -11.56
CA GLU A 120 -0.41 -4.28 -10.49
C GLU A 120 -0.93 -3.85 -9.12
N ALA A 121 -1.57 -2.69 -9.03
CA ALA A 121 -2.19 -2.21 -7.79
C ALA A 121 -3.34 -3.13 -7.36
N ASP A 122 -4.21 -3.54 -8.29
CA ASP A 122 -5.31 -4.46 -8.02
C ASP A 122 -4.78 -5.84 -7.55
N ALA A 123 -3.70 -6.35 -8.15
CA ALA A 123 -3.05 -7.59 -7.70
C ALA A 123 -2.46 -7.48 -6.28
N VAL A 124 -1.95 -6.32 -5.88
CA VAL A 124 -1.50 -6.08 -4.48
C VAL A 124 -2.68 -6.11 -3.52
N VAL A 125 -3.77 -5.43 -3.87
CA VAL A 125 -4.99 -5.41 -3.06
C VAL A 125 -5.56 -6.81 -2.88
N GLU A 126 -5.58 -7.62 -3.95
CA GLU A 126 -6.16 -8.97 -3.91
C GLU A 126 -5.48 -9.87 -2.86
N ARG A 127 -4.15 -9.75 -2.71
CA ARG A 127 -3.36 -10.51 -1.72
C ARG A 127 -3.56 -10.05 -0.26
N SER A 128 -4.26 -8.95 -0.03
CA SER A 128 -4.41 -8.38 1.32
C SER A 128 -5.44 -9.14 2.15
N THR A 129 -5.06 -9.61 3.35
CA THR A 129 -5.93 -10.44 4.21
C THR A 129 -6.74 -9.66 5.24
N ALA A 130 -6.44 -8.38 5.44
CA ALA A 130 -7.18 -7.52 6.37
C ALA A 130 -8.60 -7.20 5.85
N PRO A 131 -9.57 -6.90 6.74
CA PRO A 131 -10.92 -6.48 6.35
C PRO A 131 -10.86 -5.29 5.38
N ARG A 132 -11.59 -5.39 4.27
CA ARG A 132 -11.58 -4.41 3.18
C ARG A 132 -12.96 -4.23 2.58
N VAL A 133 -13.21 -3.04 2.04
CA VAL A 133 -14.38 -2.79 1.19
C VAL A 133 -14.07 -3.39 -0.19
N THR A 134 -15.05 -4.04 -0.79
CA THR A 134 -14.97 -4.59 -2.16
C THR A 134 -16.11 -4.04 -3.01
N ALA A 135 -15.93 -4.03 -4.34
CA ALA A 135 -16.98 -3.61 -5.26
C ALA A 135 -18.27 -4.43 -5.06
N ASP A 136 -18.14 -5.74 -4.82
CA ASP A 136 -19.26 -6.63 -4.53
C ASP A 136 -19.97 -6.26 -3.23
N SER A 137 -19.22 -5.91 -2.18
CA SER A 137 -19.80 -5.50 -0.89
C SER A 137 -20.61 -4.22 -1.00
N ILE A 138 -20.17 -3.27 -1.85
CA ILE A 138 -20.91 -2.03 -2.15
C ILE A 138 -22.17 -2.38 -2.95
N THR A 139 -22.00 -3.16 -4.03
CA THR A 139 -23.09 -3.56 -4.94
C THR A 139 -24.19 -4.29 -4.18
N ALA A 140 -23.83 -5.18 -3.25
CA ALA A 140 -24.78 -5.88 -2.39
C ALA A 140 -25.60 -4.96 -1.49
N LYS A 141 -25.15 -3.72 -1.24
CA LYS A 141 -25.87 -2.72 -0.43
C LYS A 141 -26.68 -1.73 -1.26
N ILE A 142 -26.62 -1.80 -2.59
CA ILE A 142 -27.45 -0.97 -3.47
C ILE A 142 -28.88 -1.54 -3.50
N ALA A 143 -29.86 -0.67 -3.29
CA ALA A 143 -31.28 -0.99 -3.44
C ALA A 143 -31.79 -0.74 -4.87
N GLY A 144 -31.22 0.26 -5.57
CA GLY A 144 -31.50 0.54 -6.96
C GLY A 144 -30.86 1.83 -7.45
N SER A 145 -31.01 2.14 -8.74
CA SER A 145 -30.56 3.39 -9.33
C SER A 145 -31.65 4.04 -10.20
N LYS A 146 -31.60 5.36 -10.32
CA LYS A 146 -32.47 6.16 -11.19
C LYS A 146 -31.64 7.14 -11.99
N PHE A 147 -32.08 7.43 -13.22
CA PHE A 147 -31.36 8.31 -14.13
C PHE A 147 -32.24 9.46 -14.62
N PHE A 148 -31.70 10.67 -14.59
CA PHE A 148 -32.29 11.90 -15.15
C PHE A 148 -31.39 12.43 -16.26
N ARG A 149 -31.98 12.90 -17.34
CA ARG A 149 -31.26 13.37 -18.53
C ARG A 149 -31.79 14.73 -18.93
N ASP A 150 -30.89 15.66 -19.25
CA ASP A 150 -31.22 16.99 -19.73
C ASP A 150 -30.14 17.44 -20.73
N GLY A 151 -30.47 17.44 -22.03
CA GLY A 151 -29.50 17.65 -23.10
C GLY A 151 -28.33 16.66 -23.01
N VAL A 152 -27.11 17.18 -22.84
CA VAL A 152 -25.88 16.40 -22.69
C VAL A 152 -25.61 15.92 -21.26
N LEU A 153 -26.38 16.39 -20.28
CA LEU A 153 -26.23 16.05 -18.87
C LEU A 153 -27.02 14.78 -18.54
N THR A 154 -26.37 13.85 -17.85
CA THR A 154 -26.98 12.68 -17.21
C THR A 154 -26.65 12.67 -15.73
N ILE A 155 -27.66 12.53 -14.88
CA ILE A 155 -27.54 12.37 -13.43
C ILE A 155 -27.98 10.96 -13.06
N CYS A 156 -27.17 10.26 -12.27
CA CYS A 156 -27.51 8.98 -11.66
C CYS A 156 -27.72 9.18 -10.15
N ILE A 157 -28.81 8.66 -9.62
CA ILE A 157 -29.07 8.56 -8.18
C ILE A 157 -29.03 7.08 -7.81
N ILE A 158 -28.01 6.64 -7.09
CA ILE A 158 -27.94 5.32 -6.47
C ILE A 158 -28.55 5.41 -5.08
N THR A 159 -29.54 4.58 -4.79
CA THR A 159 -30.14 4.46 -3.45
C THR A 159 -29.60 3.22 -2.76
N MET A 160 -29.03 3.40 -1.58
CA MET A 160 -28.51 2.33 -0.72
C MET A 160 -29.66 1.69 0.09
N ARG A 161 -29.49 0.45 0.56
CA ARG A 161 -30.50 -0.26 1.39
C ARG A 161 -30.85 0.45 2.69
N ASN A 162 -29.96 1.30 3.21
CA ASN A 162 -30.21 2.14 4.38
C ASN A 162 -30.95 3.46 4.05
N GLY A 163 -31.33 3.68 2.78
CA GLY A 163 -32.00 4.88 2.32
C GLY A 163 -31.08 6.05 1.94
N PHE A 164 -29.76 5.95 2.17
CA PHE A 164 -28.81 6.98 1.74
C PHE A 164 -28.67 7.00 0.21
N THR A 165 -28.35 8.16 -0.35
CA THR A 165 -28.24 8.34 -1.80
C THR A 165 -26.89 8.88 -2.23
N HIS A 166 -26.32 8.29 -3.28
CA HIS A 166 -25.17 8.81 -4.00
C HIS A 166 -25.63 9.41 -5.33
N ILE A 167 -25.12 10.59 -5.67
CA ILE A 167 -25.49 11.30 -6.88
C ILE A 167 -24.26 11.43 -7.76
N GLY A 168 -24.26 10.75 -8.89
CA GLY A 168 -23.21 10.83 -9.90
C GLY A 168 -23.69 11.57 -11.13
N LYS A 169 -22.74 12.09 -11.90
CA LYS A 169 -23.04 12.89 -13.09
C LYS A 169 -22.11 12.57 -14.26
N SER A 170 -22.64 12.73 -15.45
CA SER A 170 -21.90 12.74 -16.71
C SER A 170 -22.41 13.87 -17.58
N ALA A 171 -21.51 14.61 -18.22
CA ALA A 171 -21.86 15.66 -19.16
C ALA A 171 -20.83 15.69 -20.28
N CYS A 172 -21.21 15.27 -21.49
CA CYS A 172 -20.31 15.34 -22.64
C CYS A 172 -20.17 16.79 -23.12
N ALA A 173 -18.97 17.16 -23.58
CA ALA A 173 -18.69 18.55 -23.93
C ALA A 173 -19.41 19.02 -25.20
N SER A 174 -19.64 18.10 -26.15
CA SER A 174 -20.28 18.37 -27.44
C SER A 174 -21.58 17.57 -27.53
N PRO A 175 -22.72 18.19 -27.88
CA PRO A 175 -23.99 17.50 -28.10
C PRO A 175 -23.93 16.45 -29.20
N GLU A 176 -23.08 16.65 -30.21
CA GLU A 176 -22.90 15.73 -31.32
C GLU A 176 -22.30 14.39 -30.87
N ASN A 177 -21.56 14.38 -29.76
CA ASN A 177 -20.97 13.19 -29.14
C ASN A 177 -21.85 12.57 -28.06
N TYR A 178 -23.09 13.05 -27.89
CA TYR A 178 -23.98 12.52 -26.86
C TYR A 178 -24.42 11.10 -27.20
N ASP A 179 -24.14 10.18 -26.28
CA ASP A 179 -24.70 8.84 -26.26
C ASP A 179 -25.32 8.60 -24.89
N GLN A 180 -26.61 8.26 -24.88
CA GLN A 180 -27.37 8.07 -23.65
C GLN A 180 -26.80 6.93 -22.79
N ALA A 181 -26.46 5.80 -23.39
CA ALA A 181 -25.99 4.62 -22.66
C ALA A 181 -24.61 4.90 -22.04
N ALA A 182 -23.72 5.57 -22.76
CA ALA A 182 -22.44 6.02 -22.23
C ALA A 182 -22.61 7.04 -21.10
N GLY A 183 -23.52 8.00 -21.28
CA GLY A 183 -23.87 9.00 -20.25
C GLY A 183 -24.36 8.35 -18.96
N GLU A 184 -25.28 7.39 -19.05
CA GLU A 184 -25.78 6.61 -17.91
C GLU A 184 -24.66 5.81 -17.24
N ARG A 185 -23.80 5.14 -18.02
CA ARG A 185 -22.69 4.38 -17.47
C ARG A 185 -21.74 5.25 -16.66
N TYR A 186 -21.29 6.37 -17.21
CA TYR A 186 -20.37 7.27 -16.52
C TYR A 186 -21.00 7.94 -15.30
N ALA A 187 -22.29 8.32 -15.39
CA ALA A 187 -22.99 8.88 -14.24
C ALA A 187 -23.15 7.83 -13.11
N TYR A 188 -23.41 6.57 -13.45
CA TYR A 188 -23.45 5.47 -12.48
C TYR A 188 -22.06 5.22 -11.85
N ASP A 189 -21.01 5.18 -12.67
CA ASP A 189 -19.63 4.98 -12.18
C ASP A 189 -19.19 6.09 -11.24
N ASP A 190 -19.54 7.35 -11.54
CA ASP A 190 -19.28 8.48 -10.65
C ASP A 190 -20.04 8.37 -9.32
N ALA A 191 -21.32 7.96 -9.35
CA ALA A 191 -22.12 7.74 -8.15
C ALA A 191 -21.55 6.58 -7.31
N PHE A 192 -21.21 5.46 -7.96
CA PHE A 192 -20.65 4.27 -7.33
C PHE A 192 -19.28 4.56 -6.71
N ARG A 193 -18.42 5.33 -7.39
CA ARG A 193 -17.12 5.75 -6.89
C ARG A 193 -17.22 6.49 -5.56
N GLN A 194 -18.26 7.29 -5.36
CA GLN A 194 -18.48 8.01 -4.10
C GLN A 194 -18.79 7.07 -2.93
N ALA A 195 -19.47 5.95 -3.18
CA ALA A 195 -19.84 4.99 -2.14
C ALA A 195 -18.62 4.40 -1.41
N TRP A 196 -17.48 4.25 -2.11
CA TRP A 196 -16.25 3.71 -1.53
C TRP A 196 -15.80 4.43 -0.27
N ALA A 197 -15.81 5.78 -0.25
CA ALA A 197 -15.34 6.54 0.89
C ALA A 197 -16.23 6.35 2.12
N PHE A 198 -17.56 6.31 1.92
CA PHE A 198 -18.53 6.10 2.98
C PHE A 198 -18.46 4.69 3.56
N GLU A 199 -18.33 3.69 2.68
CA GLU A 199 -18.22 2.28 3.09
C GLU A 199 -16.88 2.01 3.80
N ALA A 200 -15.81 2.68 3.39
CA ALA A 200 -14.52 2.61 4.09
C ALA A 200 -14.57 3.27 5.47
N TYR A 201 -15.23 4.43 5.58
CA TYR A 201 -15.46 5.09 6.86
C TYR A 201 -16.28 4.20 7.81
N LEU A 202 -17.40 3.64 7.33
CA LEU A 202 -18.24 2.72 8.12
C LEU A 202 -17.48 1.47 8.57
N LEU A 203 -16.65 0.91 7.69
CA LEU A 203 -15.77 -0.21 8.05
C LEU A 203 -14.80 0.20 9.16
N ARG A 204 -14.19 1.39 9.08
CA ARG A 204 -13.27 1.89 10.10
C ARG A 204 -13.95 2.09 11.46
N GLU A 205 -15.17 2.63 11.47
CA GLU A 205 -15.98 2.76 12.69
C GLU A 205 -16.25 1.38 13.30
N THR A 206 -16.66 0.40 12.48
CA THR A 206 -16.92 -0.98 12.92
C THR A 206 -15.68 -1.62 13.54
N LEU A 207 -14.53 -1.51 12.87
CA LEU A 207 -13.26 -2.06 13.37
C LEU A 207 -12.83 -1.40 14.69
N THR A 208 -13.10 -0.11 14.85
CA THR A 208 -12.76 0.64 16.07
C THR A 208 -13.68 0.23 17.23
N ALA A 209 -14.99 0.11 16.99
CA ALA A 209 -15.97 -0.35 17.97
C ALA A 209 -15.64 -1.77 18.45
N SER A 210 -15.42 -2.73 17.53
CA SER A 210 -15.05 -4.10 17.89
C SER A 210 -13.69 -4.21 18.60
N ALA A 211 -12.78 -3.26 18.38
CA ALA A 211 -11.52 -3.19 19.13
C ALA A 211 -11.74 -2.64 20.56
N ALA A 212 -12.67 -1.72 20.75
CA ALA A 212 -13.03 -1.21 22.07
C ALA A 212 -13.74 -2.27 22.93
N GLU A 213 -14.66 -3.03 22.35
CA GLU A 213 -15.35 -4.16 23.02
C GLU A 213 -14.37 -5.21 23.53
N ARG A 214 -13.40 -5.61 22.68
CA ARG A 214 -12.35 -6.56 23.05
C ARG A 214 -11.46 -6.09 24.20
N ARG A 215 -11.19 -4.78 24.29
CA ARG A 215 -10.45 -4.19 25.43
C ARG A 215 -11.29 -4.16 26.72
N GLY A 216 -12.62 -4.07 26.61
CA GLY A 216 -13.52 -4.08 27.78
C GLY A 216 -13.70 -5.45 28.41
N GLN A 217 -13.69 -6.53 27.60
CA GLN A 217 -13.80 -7.92 28.09
C GLN A 217 -12.56 -8.42 28.84
N ASP A 218 -11.38 -7.88 28.55
CA ASP A 218 -10.13 -8.26 29.23
C ASP A 218 -10.06 -7.75 30.68
N VAL A 219 -10.96 -6.83 31.07
CA VAL A 219 -11.05 -6.27 32.43
C VAL A 219 -11.97 -7.10 33.34
N THR A 220 -12.77 -8.02 32.79
CA THR A 220 -13.74 -8.84 33.56
C THR A 220 -13.25 -10.26 33.85
N VAL A 221 -11.97 -10.44 34.22
CA VAL A 221 -11.55 -11.68 34.91
C VAL A 221 -11.97 -11.55 36.37
N GLU A 222 -13.08 -12.23 36.69
CA GLU A 222 -13.80 -12.26 37.95
C GLU A 222 -12.88 -12.55 39.16
N ALA A 223 -12.83 -11.63 40.12
CA ALA A 223 -12.29 -11.90 41.45
C ALA A 223 -13.23 -12.88 42.18
N PRO A 224 -12.72 -13.87 42.95
CA PRO A 224 -13.56 -14.85 43.62
C PRO A 224 -14.50 -14.16 44.64
N PRO A 225 -15.70 -14.73 44.89
CA PRO A 225 -16.69 -14.09 45.75
C PRO A 225 -16.17 -14.03 47.19
N SER A 226 -15.76 -12.83 47.62
CA SER A 226 -15.46 -12.51 49.02
C SER A 226 -16.76 -12.30 49.77
N ALA A 227 -16.92 -13.06 50.85
CA ALA A 227 -18.08 -13.09 51.73
C ALA A 227 -18.49 -11.71 52.28
N THR A 228 -19.80 -11.53 52.34
CA THR A 228 -20.58 -10.84 53.38
C THR A 228 -19.95 -9.64 54.07
N GLN A 229 -20.47 -8.45 53.78
CA GLN A 229 -20.80 -7.49 54.84
C GLN A 229 -22.07 -6.70 54.47
N ASP A 230 -23.16 -7.11 55.12
CA ASP A 230 -24.40 -6.37 55.24
C ASP A 230 -24.14 -5.12 56.09
N THR A 231 -24.22 -3.94 55.46
CA THR A 231 -24.48 -2.70 56.20
C THR A 231 -25.64 -1.96 55.55
N ARG A 232 -26.85 -2.31 55.98
CA ARG A 232 -28.02 -1.42 55.95
C ARG A 232 -27.63 0.01 56.33
N SER A 233 -27.82 0.97 55.43
CA SER A 233 -28.68 2.14 55.67
C SER A 233 -28.44 3.30 54.70
N ARG A 234 -29.58 3.89 54.33
CA ARG A 234 -29.81 5.29 53.90
C ARG A 234 -29.66 5.61 52.41
N GLY A 235 -30.83 5.62 51.75
CA GLY A 235 -31.34 6.87 51.20
C GLY A 235 -31.45 6.91 49.68
N GLU A 236 -32.54 6.39 49.12
CA GLU A 236 -33.01 6.82 47.80
C GLU A 236 -33.43 8.30 47.87
N PRO A 237 -33.22 9.03 46.76
CA PRO A 237 -34.40 9.56 46.10
C PRO A 237 -34.44 9.29 44.59
N ARG A 238 -35.62 8.83 44.18
CA ARG A 238 -36.19 8.72 42.82
C ARG A 238 -35.67 9.73 41.79
N ALA A 239 -35.37 9.20 40.60
CA ALA A 239 -35.31 9.96 39.35
C ALA A 239 -36.67 10.63 39.01
N PRO A 240 -36.68 11.83 38.41
CA PRO A 240 -37.90 12.34 37.80
C PRO A 240 -38.20 11.58 36.51
N ARG A 241 -39.43 11.09 36.39
CA ARG A 241 -40.00 10.53 35.17
C ARG A 241 -40.10 11.65 34.13
N PHE A 242 -39.45 11.51 32.98
CA PHE A 242 -39.77 12.33 31.81
C PHE A 242 -41.14 11.86 31.29
N ASP A 243 -42.11 12.76 31.36
CA ASP A 243 -43.48 12.56 30.89
C ASP A 243 -43.51 12.78 29.36
N ASP A 244 -43.98 11.76 28.64
CA ASP A 244 -44.25 11.80 27.20
C ASP A 244 -45.44 12.72 26.93
N ARG A 245 -45.18 13.99 26.58
CA ARG A 245 -46.17 14.86 25.92
C ARG A 245 -45.50 15.79 24.90
N LEU A 246 -45.54 15.38 23.64
CA LEU A 246 -45.46 16.28 22.49
C LEU A 246 -46.82 16.99 22.31
N PRO A 247 -46.88 18.33 22.21
CA PRO A 247 -47.95 19.01 21.49
C PRO A 247 -47.43 19.53 20.14
N GLY A 248 -48.19 19.20 19.08
CA GLY A 248 -47.85 19.52 17.70
C GLY A 248 -47.62 21.00 17.43
N GLY A 249 -46.59 21.29 16.63
CA GLY A 249 -46.31 22.58 16.00
C GLY A 249 -46.54 22.49 14.49
N ARG A 250 -47.24 23.50 13.96
CA ARG A 250 -47.80 23.62 12.61
C ARG A 250 -46.75 23.72 11.49
N PRO A 251 -47.11 23.47 10.22
CA PRO A 251 -46.22 23.75 9.08
C PRO A 251 -46.11 25.26 8.84
N HIS A 252 -44.91 25.71 8.48
CA HIS A 252 -44.58 27.06 8.03
C HIS A 252 -44.51 27.10 6.47
N PRO A 253 -44.72 28.27 5.84
CA PRO A 253 -45.20 28.43 4.47
C PRO A 253 -44.25 27.97 3.36
#